data_AF-A0A1A8HEL2-F1
#
_entry.id   AF-A0A1A8HEL2-F1
#
_cell.length_a   1.000
_cell.length_b   1.000
_cell.length_c   1.000
_cell.angle_alpha   90.00
_cell.angle_beta   90.00
_cell.angle_gamma   90.00
#
_symmetry.space_group_name_H-M   'P 1'
#
loop_
_entity.id
_entity.type
_entity.pdbx_description
1 polymer ?
#
loop_
_entity_poly.entity_id
_entity_poly.type
_entity_poly.pdbx_seq_one_letter_code
_entity_poly.pdbx_strand_id
1 'polypeptide(L)'
;KNSLLSLDRRTVEGMQRLPVSSLSIYRLQSSSFSNLCQTLKFPRYKAPEELCSQLRSQQLEMCFLHELLKLYSFTLQKVQKEAEQLHAPDQKALLSRVTEEDQKLLKDLLPRARGLTHHCAQGLSYGAQVKTAISDWWDKPAQHVLPDVVKGGLTFQQWLQRWRIATKAS
;
A
#
# COMPACT_ATOMS: atom_id res chain seq x y z
N LYS A 1 -17.31 21.04 66.46
CA LYS A 1 -18.75 20.78 66.20
C LYS A 1 -19.24 21.16 64.80
N ASN A 2 -18.38 21.57 63.84
CA ASN A 2 -18.79 21.83 62.45
C ASN A 2 -17.91 21.01 61.49
N SER A 3 -18.45 19.90 60.95
CA SER A 3 -17.79 19.12 59.90
C SER A 3 -18.21 19.68 58.53
N LEU A 4 -17.28 19.78 57.56
CA LEU A 4 -17.55 20.24 56.18
C LEU A 4 -18.75 19.52 55.53
N LEU A 5 -19.00 18.27 55.94
CA LEU A 5 -20.14 17.47 55.48
C LEU A 5 -21.51 18.05 55.87
N SER A 6 -21.58 18.87 56.93
CA SER A 6 -22.81 19.56 57.36
C SER A 6 -23.16 20.78 56.49
N LEU A 7 -22.21 21.22 55.65
CA LEU A 7 -22.36 22.37 54.76
C LEU A 7 -22.75 21.95 53.33
N ASP A 8 -22.64 20.67 52.98
CA ASP A 8 -23.11 20.14 51.71
C ASP A 8 -24.65 20.09 51.73
N ARG A 9 -25.27 21.10 51.11
CA ARG A 9 -26.72 21.30 51.06
C ARG A 9 -27.16 21.28 49.61
N ARG A 10 -28.14 20.44 49.28
CA ARG A 10 -28.73 20.38 47.94
C ARG A 10 -30.12 21.00 47.93
N THR A 11 -30.45 21.68 46.84
CA THR A 11 -31.75 22.29 46.63
C THR A 11 -32.74 21.22 46.20
N VAL A 12 -33.81 21.03 46.98
CA VAL A 12 -34.92 20.13 46.63
C VAL A 12 -36.09 21.02 46.19
N GLU A 13 -36.62 20.76 45.00
CA GLU A 13 -37.79 21.45 44.41
C GLU A 13 -37.70 22.99 44.44
N GLY A 14 -36.49 23.54 44.35
CA GLY A 14 -36.25 24.98 44.32
C GLY A 14 -36.54 25.74 45.63
N MET A 15 -37.14 25.12 46.64
CA MET A 15 -37.69 25.80 47.82
C MET A 15 -36.88 25.62 49.11
N GLN A 16 -36.16 24.50 49.30
CA GLN A 16 -35.36 24.28 50.52
C GLN A 16 -33.98 23.65 50.25
N ARG A 17 -32.97 24.16 50.95
CA ARG A 17 -31.61 23.61 50.99
C ARG A 17 -31.50 22.64 52.16
N LEU A 18 -31.59 21.34 51.88
CA LEU A 18 -31.47 20.30 52.90
C LEU A 18 -30.03 19.77 52.96
N PRO A 19 -29.49 19.49 54.17
CA PRO A 19 -28.20 18.83 54.31
C PRO A 19 -28.24 17.46 53.63
N VAL A 20 -27.18 17.07 52.92
CA VAL A 20 -27.08 15.76 52.25
C VAL A 20 -27.32 14.60 53.21
N SER A 21 -26.90 14.73 54.47
CA SER A 21 -27.15 13.76 55.54
C SER A 21 -28.64 13.54 55.87
N SER A 22 -29.51 14.45 55.45
CA SER A 22 -30.96 14.42 55.68
C SER A 22 -31.74 13.85 54.49
N LEU A 23 -31.08 13.65 53.34
CA LEU A 23 -31.70 13.16 52.10
C LEU A 23 -31.76 11.64 52.04
N SER A 24 -30.90 10.93 52.77
CA SER A 24 -30.97 9.49 52.87
C SER A 24 -32.06 9.07 53.85
N ILE A 25 -32.96 8.19 53.41
CA ILE A 25 -33.90 7.49 54.30
C ILE A 25 -33.16 6.59 55.31
N TYR A 26 -31.93 6.17 54.99
CA TYR A 26 -31.06 5.37 55.84
C TYR A 26 -30.03 6.27 56.53
N ARG A 27 -30.39 6.77 57.72
CA ARG A 27 -29.57 7.67 58.55
C ARG A 27 -28.42 6.96 59.27
N LEU A 28 -27.58 6.24 58.53
CA LEU A 28 -26.42 5.53 59.08
C LEU A 28 -25.30 6.52 59.43
N GLN A 29 -25.29 7.02 60.67
CA GLN A 29 -24.25 7.91 61.18
C GLN A 29 -23.09 7.14 61.83
N SER A 30 -22.38 6.36 61.00
CA SER A 30 -21.13 5.68 61.41
C SER A 30 -19.93 6.29 60.69
N SER A 31 -18.85 6.51 61.43
CA SER A 31 -17.55 6.95 60.87
C SER A 31 -16.99 5.90 59.92
N SER A 32 -17.12 4.61 60.24
CA SER A 32 -16.68 3.50 59.39
C SER A 32 -17.43 3.48 58.05
N PHE A 33 -18.75 3.69 58.08
CA PHE A 33 -19.56 3.78 56.86
C PHE A 33 -19.20 5.01 56.01
N SER A 34 -18.95 6.13 56.67
CA SER A 34 -18.55 7.38 56.02
C SER A 34 -17.22 7.26 55.28
N ASN A 35 -16.24 6.58 55.89
CA ASN A 35 -14.93 6.30 55.30
C ASN A 35 -15.06 5.33 54.12
N LEU A 36 -15.82 4.25 54.29
CA LEU A 36 -16.06 3.26 53.24
C LEU A 36 -16.72 3.88 52.00
N CYS A 37 -17.71 4.75 52.18
CA CYS A 37 -18.31 5.50 51.06
C CYS A 37 -17.30 6.42 50.38
N GLN A 38 -16.39 7.07 51.12
CA GLN A 38 -15.35 7.92 50.53
C GLN A 38 -14.35 7.10 49.71
N THR A 39 -13.87 5.97 50.25
CA THR A 39 -12.93 5.08 49.56
C THR A 39 -13.51 4.53 48.26
N LEU A 40 -14.78 4.11 48.29
CA LEU A 40 -15.46 3.57 47.10
C LEU A 40 -16.02 4.65 46.18
N LYS A 41 -15.86 5.93 46.53
CA LYS A 41 -16.54 7.07 45.89
C LYS A 41 -18.05 6.86 45.77
N PHE A 42 -18.64 6.20 46.77
CA PHE A 42 -20.06 5.89 46.83
C PHE A 42 -20.88 7.13 47.25
N PRO A 43 -21.90 7.52 46.48
CA PRO A 43 -22.76 8.66 46.82
C PRO A 43 -23.63 8.38 48.05
N ARG A 44 -23.53 9.23 49.09
CA ARG A 44 -24.28 9.07 50.36
C ARG A 44 -25.79 9.27 50.27
N TYR A 45 -26.28 9.85 49.18
CA TYR A 45 -27.71 9.99 48.93
C TYR A 45 -28.35 8.72 48.37
N LYS A 46 -27.53 7.73 47.99
CA LYS A 46 -28.00 6.44 47.49
C LYS A 46 -28.21 5.43 48.61
N ALA A 47 -29.04 4.44 48.32
CA ALA A 47 -29.38 3.40 49.26
C ALA A 47 -28.17 2.48 49.53
N PRO A 48 -27.89 2.11 50.79
CA PRO A 48 -26.72 1.31 51.17
C PRO A 48 -26.72 -0.09 50.54
N GLU A 49 -27.87 -0.62 50.14
CA GLU A 49 -28.00 -1.87 49.36
C GLU A 49 -27.32 -1.80 47.99
N GLU A 50 -27.21 -0.62 47.37
CA GLU A 50 -26.50 -0.45 46.11
C GLU A 50 -24.97 -0.57 46.29
N LEU A 51 -24.47 -0.45 47.52
CA LEU A 51 -23.05 -0.43 47.80
C LEU A 51 -22.38 -1.77 47.47
N CYS A 52 -23.05 -2.88 47.80
CA CYS A 52 -22.58 -4.22 47.45
C CYS A 52 -22.51 -4.41 45.93
N SER A 53 -23.48 -3.87 45.20
CA SER A 53 -23.52 -3.96 43.73
C SER A 53 -22.37 -3.17 43.09
N GLN A 54 -22.09 -1.97 43.58
CA GLN A 54 -20.99 -1.13 43.11
C GLN A 54 -19.62 -1.72 43.45
N LEU A 55 -19.47 -2.31 44.64
CA LEU A 55 -18.23 -2.99 45.02
C LEU A 55 -17.95 -4.19 44.10
N ARG A 56 -18.99 -4.98 43.81
CA ARG A 56 -18.89 -6.11 42.88
C ARG A 56 -18.55 -5.65 41.46
N SER A 57 -19.16 -4.57 40.97
CA SER A 57 -18.85 -4.05 39.63
C SER A 57 -17.41 -3.57 39.53
N GLN A 58 -16.92 -2.83 40.54
CA GLN A 58 -15.53 -2.39 40.60
C GLN A 58 -14.55 -3.56 40.67
N GLN A 59 -14.86 -4.60 41.44
CA GLN A 59 -14.03 -5.81 41.51
C GLN A 59 -13.91 -6.49 40.13
N LEU A 60 -15.05 -6.65 39.44
CA LEU A 60 -15.07 -7.25 38.10
C LEU A 60 -14.28 -6.41 37.08
N GLU A 61 -14.45 -5.09 37.11
CA GLU A 61 -13.68 -4.16 36.27
C GLU A 61 -12.18 -4.29 36.54
N MET A 62 -11.79 -4.39 37.82
CA MET A 62 -10.38 -4.57 38.20
C MET A 62 -9.79 -5.90 37.70
N CYS A 63 -10.56 -6.99 37.78
CA CYS A 63 -10.17 -8.29 37.24
C CYS A 63 -10.04 -8.24 35.70
N PHE A 64 -11.01 -7.61 35.03
CA PHE A 64 -10.98 -7.42 33.59
C PHE A 64 -9.75 -6.63 33.12
N LEU A 65 -9.47 -5.49 33.76
CA LEU A 65 -8.32 -4.66 33.44
C LEU A 65 -6.98 -5.40 33.67
N HIS A 66 -6.89 -6.22 34.72
CA HIS A 66 -5.71 -7.04 34.97
C HIS A 66 -5.47 -8.07 33.87
N GLU A 67 -6.51 -8.80 33.46
CA GLU A 67 -6.39 -9.78 32.37
C GLU A 67 -6.06 -9.10 31.04
N LEU A 68 -6.68 -7.94 30.76
CA LEU A 68 -6.36 -7.14 29.59
C LEU A 68 -4.88 -6.74 29.58
N LEU A 69 -4.36 -6.25 30.71
CA LEU A 69 -2.97 -5.82 30.83
C LEU A 69 -1.99 -6.99 30.66
N LYS A 70 -2.29 -8.17 31.23
CA LYS A 70 -1.50 -9.40 31.01
C LYS A 70 -1.48 -9.80 29.55
N LEU A 71 -2.61 -9.71 28.86
CA LEU A 71 -2.70 -10.07 27.45
C LEU A 71 -1.90 -9.10 26.57
N TYR A 72 -1.97 -7.80 26.86
CA TYR A 72 -1.16 -6.78 26.18
C TYR A 72 0.34 -7.02 26.39
N SER A 73 0.77 -7.25 27.63
CA SER A 73 2.20 -7.45 27.93
C SER A 73 2.74 -8.73 27.27
N PHE A 74 1.96 -9.81 27.30
CA PHE A 74 2.30 -11.05 26.61
C PHE A 74 2.42 -10.84 25.09
N THR A 75 1.45 -10.16 24.48
CA THR A 75 1.45 -9.89 23.04
C THR A 75 2.64 -9.03 22.63
N LEU A 76 2.93 -7.98 23.41
CA LEU A 76 4.07 -7.10 23.16
C LEU A 76 5.40 -7.88 23.25
N GLN A 77 5.56 -8.71 24.27
CA GLN A 77 6.76 -9.54 24.42
C GLN A 77 6.90 -10.56 23.27
N LYS A 78 5.79 -11.13 22.80
CA LYS A 78 5.78 -12.03 21.64
C LYS A 78 6.25 -11.30 20.37
N VAL A 79 5.68 -10.13 20.09
CA VAL A 79 6.07 -9.32 18.93
C VAL A 79 7.53 -8.88 19.02
N GLN A 80 8.01 -8.51 20.20
CA GLN A 80 9.42 -8.18 20.44
C GLN A 80 10.34 -9.36 20.08
N LYS A 81 10.02 -10.58 20.56
CA LYS A 81 10.79 -11.79 20.26
C LYS A 81 10.74 -12.15 18.77
N GLU A 82 9.57 -12.03 18.15
CA GLU A 82 9.43 -12.26 16.71
C GLU A 82 10.24 -11.23 15.92
N ALA A 83 10.25 -9.96 16.32
CA ALA A 83 11.07 -8.91 15.71
C ALA A 83 12.58 -9.18 15.87
N GLU A 84 13.02 -9.68 17.03
CA GLU A 84 14.40 -10.12 17.26
C GLU A 84 14.78 -11.30 16.35
N GLN A 85 13.86 -12.25 16.11
CA GLN A 85 14.06 -13.36 15.18
C GLN A 85 14.00 -12.93 13.71
N LEU A 86 13.17 -11.93 13.41
CA LEU A 86 13.00 -11.30 12.09
C LEU A 86 14.09 -10.27 11.79
N HIS A 87 15.04 -10.04 12.70
CA HIS A 87 16.21 -9.22 12.42
C HIS A 87 16.98 -9.91 11.29
N ALA A 88 16.59 -9.53 10.07
CA ALA A 88 17.13 -10.01 8.83
C ALA A 88 18.66 -9.91 8.89
N PRO A 89 19.40 -10.77 8.16
CA PRO A 89 20.83 -10.53 7.98
C PRO A 89 20.94 -9.08 7.50
N ASP A 90 21.68 -8.27 8.25
CA ASP A 90 21.86 -6.81 8.15
C ASP A 90 21.11 -6.19 6.95
N GLN A 91 20.14 -5.30 7.16
CA GLN A 91 19.36 -4.68 6.07
C GLN A 91 20.24 -4.21 4.89
N LYS A 92 21.48 -3.80 5.19
CA LYS A 92 22.54 -3.51 4.22
C LYS A 92 23.00 -4.69 3.37
N ALA A 93 23.16 -5.89 3.96
CA ALA A 93 23.49 -7.13 3.27
C ALA A 93 22.36 -7.61 2.33
N LEU A 94 21.09 -7.40 2.69
CA LEU A 94 19.98 -7.66 1.78
C LEU A 94 20.00 -6.68 0.60
N LEU A 95 20.18 -5.39 0.86
CA LEU A 95 20.30 -4.39 -0.19
C LEU A 95 21.50 -4.66 -1.10
N SER A 96 22.66 -5.04 -0.55
CA SER A 96 23.83 -5.38 -1.36
C SER A 96 23.57 -6.58 -2.27
N ARG A 97 22.88 -7.61 -1.75
CA ARG A 97 22.53 -8.79 -2.55
C ARG A 97 21.55 -8.47 -3.67
N VAL A 98 20.56 -7.62 -3.41
CA VAL A 98 19.64 -7.13 -4.46
C VAL A 98 20.39 -6.33 -5.52
N THR A 99 21.30 -5.45 -5.13
CA THR A 99 22.10 -4.68 -6.10
C THR A 99 23.04 -5.55 -6.93
N GLU A 100 23.59 -6.62 -6.35
CA GLU A 100 24.47 -7.55 -7.07
C GLU A 100 23.70 -8.35 -8.12
N GLU A 101 22.54 -8.90 -7.76
CA GLU A 101 21.67 -9.61 -8.70
C GLU A 101 21.14 -8.68 -9.81
N ASP A 102 20.78 -7.43 -9.49
CA ASP A 102 20.33 -6.45 -10.49
C ASP A 102 21.47 -6.09 -11.47
N GLN A 103 22.69 -5.89 -10.97
CA GLN A 103 23.86 -5.67 -11.83
C GLN A 103 24.15 -6.86 -12.75
N LYS A 104 23.98 -8.09 -12.24
CA LYS A 104 24.15 -9.31 -13.04
C LYS A 104 23.10 -9.38 -14.15
N LEU A 105 21.84 -9.15 -13.83
CA LEU A 105 20.76 -9.11 -14.81
C LEU A 105 20.98 -8.01 -15.85
N LEU A 106 21.43 -6.82 -15.44
CA LEU A 106 21.76 -5.73 -16.37
C LEU A 106 22.88 -6.12 -17.33
N LYS A 107 23.95 -6.77 -16.85
CA LYS A 107 25.06 -7.23 -17.69
C LYS A 107 24.62 -8.26 -18.73
N ASP A 108 23.68 -9.14 -18.39
CA ASP A 108 23.24 -10.22 -19.26
C ASP A 108 22.12 -9.80 -20.23
N LEU A 109 21.13 -9.02 -19.75
CA LEU A 109 19.94 -8.66 -20.52
C LEU A 109 20.18 -7.47 -21.46
N LEU A 110 20.97 -6.48 -21.04
CA LEU A 110 21.22 -5.29 -21.84
C LEU A 110 21.84 -5.59 -23.22
N PRO A 111 22.91 -6.41 -23.36
CA PRO A 111 23.45 -6.74 -24.67
C PRO A 111 22.47 -7.54 -25.53
N ARG A 112 21.68 -8.43 -24.93
CA ARG A 112 20.64 -9.20 -25.64
C ARG A 112 19.53 -8.30 -26.18
N ALA A 113 19.05 -7.36 -25.37
CA ALA A 113 18.06 -6.38 -25.79
C ALA A 113 18.59 -5.50 -26.92
N ARG A 114 19.85 -5.02 -26.82
CA ARG A 114 20.49 -4.25 -27.89
C ARG A 114 20.65 -5.05 -29.19
N GLY A 115 21.04 -6.32 -29.09
CA GLY A 115 21.13 -7.22 -30.24
C GLY A 115 19.78 -7.41 -30.94
N LEU A 116 18.71 -7.65 -30.17
CA LEU A 116 17.36 -7.77 -30.70
C LEU A 116 16.88 -6.48 -31.38
N THR A 117 17.10 -5.32 -30.76
CA THR A 117 16.76 -4.02 -31.37
C THR A 117 17.50 -3.81 -32.69
N HIS A 118 18.79 -4.18 -32.75
CA HIS A 118 19.58 -4.07 -33.96
C HIS A 118 19.02 -4.98 -35.08
N HIS A 119 18.72 -6.23 -34.77
CA HIS A 119 18.13 -7.17 -35.73
C HIS A 119 16.74 -6.70 -36.22
N CYS A 120 15.92 -6.15 -35.32
CA CYS A 120 14.62 -5.59 -35.71
C CYS A 120 14.80 -4.40 -36.68
N ALA A 121 15.74 -3.49 -36.39
CA ALA A 121 16.04 -2.37 -37.28
C ALA A 121 16.54 -2.83 -38.65
N GLN A 122 17.41 -3.84 -38.69
CA GLN A 122 17.87 -4.45 -39.94
C GLN A 122 16.71 -5.09 -40.73
N GLY A 123 15.84 -5.85 -40.05
CA GLY A 123 14.67 -6.48 -40.67
C GLY A 123 13.69 -5.46 -41.26
N LEU A 124 13.44 -4.35 -40.56
CA LEU A 124 12.62 -3.25 -41.07
C LEU A 124 13.23 -2.59 -42.31
N SER A 125 14.54 -2.33 -42.28
CA SER A 125 15.26 -1.77 -43.43
C SER A 125 15.20 -2.71 -44.64
N TYR A 126 15.48 -4.00 -44.43
CA TYR A 126 15.39 -5.00 -45.48
C TYR A 126 13.96 -5.13 -46.03
N GLY A 127 12.95 -5.15 -45.17
CA GLY A 127 11.55 -5.16 -45.58
C GLY A 127 11.18 -3.96 -46.44
N ALA A 128 11.69 -2.76 -46.11
CA ALA A 128 11.51 -1.57 -46.94
C ALA A 128 12.18 -1.71 -48.32
N GLN A 129 13.39 -2.27 -48.38
CA GLN A 129 14.09 -2.54 -49.64
C GLN A 129 13.32 -3.54 -50.51
N VAL A 130 12.86 -4.65 -49.92
CA VAL A 130 12.07 -5.67 -50.65
C VAL A 130 10.76 -5.08 -51.17
N LYS A 131 10.05 -4.29 -50.35
CA LYS A 131 8.82 -3.62 -50.78
C LYS A 131 9.08 -2.68 -51.96
N THR A 132 10.18 -1.94 -51.93
CA THR A 132 10.59 -1.06 -53.03
C THR A 132 10.89 -1.86 -54.29
N ALA A 133 11.69 -2.93 -54.17
CA ALA A 133 12.02 -3.81 -55.29
C ALA A 133 10.79 -4.48 -55.92
N ILE A 134 9.82 -4.90 -55.11
CA ILE A 134 8.54 -5.45 -55.60
C ILE A 134 7.75 -4.37 -56.35
N SER A 135 7.69 -3.15 -55.83
CA SER A 135 7.02 -2.03 -56.51
C SER A 135 7.69 -1.74 -57.86
N ASP A 136 9.02 -1.63 -57.87
CA ASP A 136 9.80 -1.38 -59.08
C ASP A 136 9.62 -2.48 -60.14
N TRP A 137 9.52 -3.74 -59.69
CA TRP A 137 9.21 -4.87 -60.56
C TRP A 137 7.79 -4.79 -61.12
N TRP A 138 6.80 -4.42 -60.32
CA TRP A 138 5.41 -4.29 -60.78
C TRP A 138 5.20 -3.12 -61.75
N ASP A 139 5.86 -1.99 -61.51
CA ASP A 139 5.75 -0.80 -62.35
C ASP A 139 6.50 -0.96 -63.69
N LYS A 140 7.65 -1.67 -63.69
CA LYS A 140 8.50 -1.84 -64.88
C LYS A 140 9.07 -3.28 -64.97
N PRO A 141 8.21 -4.30 -65.18
CA PRO A 141 8.63 -5.70 -65.11
C PRO A 141 9.64 -6.08 -66.20
N ALA A 142 9.52 -5.52 -67.41
CA ALA A 142 10.39 -5.85 -68.54
C ALA A 142 11.80 -5.24 -68.44
N GLN A 143 12.00 -4.15 -67.67
CA GLN A 143 13.30 -3.48 -67.57
C GLN A 143 14.28 -4.24 -66.68
N HIS A 144 13.78 -4.95 -65.67
CA HIS A 144 14.60 -5.67 -64.70
C HIS A 144 14.83 -7.15 -65.07
N VAL A 145 14.03 -7.72 -65.97
CA VAL A 145 14.12 -9.14 -66.37
C VAL A 145 14.94 -9.37 -67.64
N LEU A 146 15.11 -8.35 -68.50
CA LEU A 146 15.76 -8.48 -69.81
C LEU A 146 17.02 -7.61 -70.03
N PRO A 147 17.87 -7.28 -69.01
CA PRO A 147 19.09 -6.53 -69.29
C PRO A 147 20.08 -7.31 -70.19
N ASP A 148 20.15 -8.64 -70.02
CA ASP A 148 21.16 -9.49 -70.68
C ASP A 148 20.64 -10.29 -71.88
N VAL A 149 19.35 -10.16 -72.22
CA VAL A 149 18.78 -10.89 -73.35
C VAL A 149 19.06 -10.14 -74.65
N VAL A 150 19.93 -10.72 -75.48
CA VAL A 150 20.32 -10.19 -76.78
C VAL A 150 19.45 -10.82 -77.87
N LYS A 151 18.68 -10.01 -78.59
CA LYS A 151 17.87 -10.43 -79.75
C LYS A 151 18.30 -9.62 -80.97
N GLY A 152 18.83 -10.32 -81.99
CA GLY A 152 19.38 -9.67 -83.19
C GLY A 152 20.66 -8.88 -82.92
N GLY A 153 21.47 -9.31 -81.96
CA GLY A 153 22.76 -8.66 -81.63
C GLY A 153 22.64 -7.38 -80.78
N LEU A 154 21.44 -6.99 -80.36
CA LEU A 154 21.21 -5.79 -79.55
C LEU A 154 20.45 -6.13 -78.25
N THR A 155 20.77 -5.42 -77.18
CA THR A 155 20.05 -5.50 -75.90
C THR A 155 18.77 -4.68 -75.96
N PHE A 156 17.84 -4.93 -75.02
CA PHE A 156 16.60 -4.17 -74.89
C PHE A 156 16.83 -2.65 -74.80
N GLN A 157 17.85 -2.21 -74.04
CA GLN A 157 18.20 -0.79 -73.91
C GLN A 157 18.66 -0.16 -75.24
N GLN A 158 19.41 -0.91 -76.05
CA GLN A 158 19.87 -0.44 -77.36
C GLN A 158 18.71 -0.36 -78.37
N TRP A 159 17.78 -1.31 -78.33
CA TRP A 159 16.54 -1.25 -79.10
C TRP A 159 15.67 -0.05 -78.71
N LEU A 160 15.53 0.22 -77.41
CA LEU A 160 14.79 1.37 -76.89
C LEU A 160 15.40 2.70 -77.36
N GLN A 161 16.73 2.82 -77.35
CA GLN A 161 17.45 4.00 -77.86
C GLN A 161 17.21 4.21 -79.36
N ARG A 162 17.32 3.15 -80.18
CA ARG A 162 17.02 3.22 -81.62
C ARG A 162 15.59 3.66 -81.90
N TRP A 163 14.62 3.09 -81.19
CA TRP A 163 13.21 3.48 -81.30
C TRP A 163 12.99 4.96 -80.92
N ARG A 164 13.62 5.44 -79.85
CA ARG A 164 13.52 6.83 -79.40
C ARG A 164 14.11 7.82 -80.41
N ILE A 165 15.18 7.44 -81.11
CA ILE A 165 15.78 8.26 -82.18
C ILE A 165 14.87 8.27 -83.41
N ALA A 166 14.35 7.10 -83.82
CA ALA A 166 13.47 6.98 -84.98
C ALA A 166 12.15 7.75 -84.79
N THR A 167 11.57 7.74 -83.59
CA THR A 167 10.32 8.45 -83.27
C THR A 167 10.48 9.96 -83.09
N LYS A 168 11.71 10.47 -82.87
CA LYS A 168 12.02 11.91 -82.84
C LYS A 168 12.40 12.48 -84.21
N ALA A 169 12.60 11.63 -85.20
CA ALA A 169 12.95 11.99 -86.57
C ALA A 169 11.74 11.98 -87.53
N SER A 170 10.53 11.76 -87.01
CA SER A 170 9.23 12.07 -87.64
C SER A 170 8.57 13.23 -86.91
#